data_AF-A0A3D5K0V3-F1
#
_entry.id   AF-A0A3D5K0V3-F1
#
_cell.length_a   1.000
_cell.length_b   1.000
_cell.length_c   1.000
_cell.angle_alpha   90.00
_cell.angle_beta   90.00
_cell.angle_gamma   90.00
#
_symmetry.space_group_name_H-M   'P 1'
#
loop_
_entity.id
_entity.type
_entity.pdbx_description
1 polymer ?
#
loop_
_entity_poly.entity_id
_entity_poly.type
_entity_poly.pdbx_seq_one_letter_code
_entity_poly.pdbx_strand_id
1 'polypeptide(L)'
;SASFVDLDDDRDLDLAVISDFSGVDLFLNDGSGKFTDVTAKLVDNHFGFGMAHSFADYDANGKLDMIMIGMNSWTAERVLYMNLQPPTHRHYFDRLDDLTFGNRLYFGGDQKFEQRPMGDRVANTGWSWGVTSFDADNDADTDLFIANGHKSRESVKDYDRQFWCHDIYHANSQANPAMEVYFRSTSSRLYGAGYSYGGYEKNKLLLNRKNENLDEVAFLMNISHEIDSRNVVSGDIDGDGRLDLIFTHFSVWPEPGTQGLLMARNLWPGDNKWIGVHLSRSKSCPSLNGTRVRLRANGRDQWRYIVNGDSYRSQHAPIAHFGLGQADAVEEVEVQWPNGESTKLAA
;
A
#
# COMPACT_ATOMS: atom_id res chain seq x y z
N SER A 1 -7.70 -5.13 4.18
CA SER A 1 -7.42 -3.82 4.80
C SER A 1 -8.67 -2.95 4.71
N ALA A 2 -8.90 -2.04 5.65
CA ALA A 2 -10.07 -1.15 5.56
C ALA A 2 -9.84 0.16 6.32
N SER A 3 -10.29 1.26 5.73
CA SER A 3 -10.16 2.58 6.33
C SER A 3 -11.42 3.40 6.14
N PHE A 4 -11.68 4.22 7.15
CA PHE A 4 -12.59 5.35 7.00
C PHE A 4 -11.80 6.56 6.48
N VAL A 5 -12.24 7.15 5.37
CA VAL A 5 -11.60 8.31 4.74
C VAL A 5 -12.65 9.08 3.96
N ASP A 6 -12.54 10.40 3.90
CA ASP A 6 -13.44 11.23 3.08
C ASP A 6 -12.94 11.18 1.62
N LEU A 7 -13.64 10.44 0.75
CA LEU A 7 -13.29 10.15 -0.65
C LEU A 7 -13.82 11.21 -1.62
N ASP A 8 -14.88 11.94 -1.28
CA ASP A 8 -15.57 12.88 -2.18
C ASP A 8 -15.61 14.35 -1.70
N ASP A 9 -14.90 14.65 -0.60
CA ASP A 9 -14.76 15.98 0.00
C ASP A 9 -16.07 16.55 0.58
N ASP A 10 -16.99 15.69 1.01
CA ASP A 10 -18.25 16.09 1.64
C ASP A 10 -18.20 16.18 3.19
N ARG A 11 -17.04 15.79 3.77
CA ARG A 11 -16.69 15.78 5.20
C ARG A 11 -17.29 14.67 6.04
N ASP A 12 -18.08 13.79 5.46
CA ASP A 12 -18.33 12.53 6.12
C ASP A 12 -17.19 11.53 5.85
N LEU A 13 -17.14 10.46 6.61
CA LEU A 13 -16.14 9.42 6.40
C LEU A 13 -16.76 8.27 5.61
N ASP A 14 -16.24 8.07 4.41
CA ASP A 14 -16.53 6.94 3.55
C ASP A 14 -15.72 5.72 3.94
N LEU A 15 -16.08 4.57 3.38
CA LEU A 15 -15.41 3.31 3.65
C LEU A 15 -14.68 2.80 2.40
N ALA A 16 -13.37 2.62 2.52
CA ALA A 16 -12.57 1.87 1.55
C ALA A 16 -12.21 0.50 2.14
N VAL A 17 -12.46 -0.57 1.38
CA VAL A 17 -12.14 -1.94 1.76
C VAL A 17 -11.28 -2.57 0.67
N ILE A 18 -10.10 -3.04 1.06
CA ILE A 18 -9.21 -3.80 0.19
C ILE A 18 -9.22 -5.26 0.62
N SER A 19 -9.60 -6.16 -0.29
CA SER A 19 -9.74 -7.58 0.01
C SER A 19 -9.07 -8.47 -1.02
N ASP A 20 -8.55 -9.59 -0.53
CA ASP A 20 -8.03 -10.63 -1.39
C ASP A 20 -9.17 -11.15 -2.29
N PHE A 21 -8.86 -11.41 -3.56
CA PHE A 21 -9.81 -11.78 -4.62
C PHE A 21 -10.91 -10.74 -4.99
N SER A 22 -11.01 -9.59 -4.33
CA SER A 22 -11.95 -8.50 -4.69
C SER A 22 -11.22 -7.26 -5.22
N GLY A 23 -10.02 -6.99 -4.69
CA GLY A 23 -9.26 -5.77 -4.96
C GLY A 23 -9.78 -4.62 -4.11
N VAL A 24 -10.39 -3.62 -4.73
CA VAL A 24 -10.91 -2.40 -4.10
C VAL A 24 -12.43 -2.42 -4.08
N ASP A 25 -13.04 -2.18 -2.92
CA ASP A 25 -14.46 -1.88 -2.75
C ASP A 25 -14.60 -0.51 -2.04
N LEU A 26 -15.35 0.42 -2.64
CA LEU A 26 -15.54 1.80 -2.16
C LEU A 26 -17.01 2.08 -1.86
N PHE A 27 -17.29 2.63 -0.69
CA PHE A 27 -18.64 2.94 -0.25
C PHE A 27 -18.75 4.36 0.25
N LEU A 28 -19.63 5.17 -0.36
CA LEU A 28 -19.92 6.51 0.13
C LEU A 28 -20.90 6.45 1.30
N ASN A 29 -20.62 7.23 2.34
CA ASN A 29 -21.54 7.47 3.43
C ASN A 29 -22.51 8.62 3.06
N ASP A 30 -23.62 8.76 3.79
CA ASP A 30 -24.60 9.84 3.60
C ASP A 30 -24.72 10.74 4.84
N GLY A 31 -23.69 10.73 5.68
CA GLY A 31 -23.61 11.39 6.98
C GLY A 31 -24.38 10.68 8.09
N SER A 32 -25.25 9.71 7.76
CA SER A 32 -26.04 8.97 8.75
C SER A 32 -25.44 7.61 9.15
N GLY A 33 -24.32 7.23 8.53
CA GLY A 33 -23.70 5.92 8.66
C GLY A 33 -24.27 4.88 7.71
N LYS A 34 -25.00 5.30 6.67
CA LYS A 34 -25.52 4.41 5.63
C LYS A 34 -24.61 4.48 4.42
N PHE A 35 -24.02 3.34 4.11
CA PHE A 35 -23.03 3.18 3.05
C PHE A 35 -23.67 2.71 1.73
N THR A 36 -23.27 3.33 0.62
CA THR A 36 -23.66 2.95 -0.74
C THR A 36 -22.43 2.53 -1.52
N ASP A 37 -22.44 1.31 -2.06
CA ASP A 37 -21.38 0.85 -2.97
C ASP A 37 -21.34 1.71 -4.24
N VAL A 38 -20.21 2.37 -4.46
CA VAL A 38 -19.94 3.20 -5.62
C VAL A 38 -18.71 2.73 -6.38
N THR A 39 -18.19 1.53 -6.09
CA THR A 39 -16.92 1.02 -6.59
C THR A 39 -16.83 1.12 -8.11
N ALA A 40 -17.82 0.56 -8.83
CA ALA A 40 -17.85 0.59 -10.29
C ALA A 40 -18.10 1.99 -10.90
N LYS A 41 -18.50 2.98 -10.08
CA LYS A 41 -18.62 4.37 -10.52
C LYS A 41 -17.28 5.09 -10.40
N LEU A 42 -16.53 4.82 -9.33
CA LEU A 42 -15.31 5.53 -8.99
C LEU A 42 -14.05 4.89 -9.56
N VAL A 43 -14.02 3.57 -9.76
CA VAL A 43 -12.82 2.82 -10.20
C VAL A 43 -13.22 1.86 -11.32
N ASP A 44 -12.68 2.07 -12.53
CA ASP A 44 -13.02 1.25 -13.69
C ASP A 44 -12.48 -0.18 -13.61
N ASN A 45 -11.24 -0.35 -13.10
CA ASN A 45 -10.66 -1.66 -12.81
C ASN A 45 -10.26 -1.74 -11.34
N HIS A 46 -11.16 -2.28 -10.53
CA HIS A 46 -10.99 -2.41 -9.10
C HIS A 46 -10.45 -3.78 -8.67
N PHE A 47 -10.36 -4.76 -9.58
CA PHE A 47 -10.04 -6.14 -9.24
C PHE A 47 -8.57 -6.34 -8.90
N GLY A 48 -8.26 -7.26 -7.99
CA GLY A 48 -6.88 -7.62 -7.65
C GLY A 48 -6.82 -8.57 -6.46
N PHE A 49 -5.64 -9.15 -6.22
CA PHE A 49 -5.33 -9.79 -4.93
C PHE A 49 -4.99 -8.73 -3.88
N GLY A 50 -5.97 -7.89 -3.55
CA GLY A 50 -5.80 -6.77 -2.64
C GLY A 50 -5.42 -7.22 -1.23
N MET A 51 -4.28 -6.73 -0.73
CA MET A 51 -3.80 -7.05 0.61
C MET A 51 -3.96 -5.86 1.56
N ALA A 52 -3.46 -4.70 1.13
CA ALA A 52 -3.53 -3.46 1.89
C ALA A 52 -3.55 -2.22 0.99
N HIS A 53 -3.65 -1.06 1.62
CA HIS A 53 -3.69 0.22 0.93
C HIS A 53 -2.94 1.30 1.69
N SER A 54 -2.75 2.45 1.04
CA SER A 54 -2.42 3.72 1.68
C SER A 54 -3.04 4.85 0.86
N PHE A 55 -3.21 6.01 1.50
CA PHE A 55 -3.74 7.22 0.89
C PHE A 55 -2.74 8.35 1.02
N ALA A 56 -2.55 9.11 -0.05
CA ALA A 56 -1.73 10.30 -0.06
C ALA A 56 -2.07 11.15 -1.30
N ASP A 57 -1.40 12.30 -1.45
CA ASP A 57 -1.41 13.08 -2.69
C ASP A 57 -0.04 12.86 -3.36
N TYR A 58 0.04 11.98 -4.37
CA TYR A 58 1.31 11.60 -5.02
C TYR A 58 1.64 12.50 -6.21
N ASP A 59 0.63 13.11 -6.84
CA ASP A 59 0.83 14.03 -7.96
C ASP A 59 0.76 15.53 -7.54
N ALA A 60 0.66 15.79 -6.24
CA ALA A 60 0.63 17.11 -5.61
C ALA A 60 -0.48 18.03 -6.16
N ASN A 61 -1.62 17.44 -6.55
CA ASN A 61 -2.74 18.18 -7.12
C ASN A 61 -3.79 18.61 -6.06
N GLY A 62 -3.59 18.23 -4.80
CA GLY A 62 -4.48 18.52 -3.68
C GLY A 62 -5.66 17.57 -3.53
N LYS A 63 -5.70 16.48 -4.30
CA LYS A 63 -6.71 15.43 -4.21
C LYS A 63 -6.13 14.17 -3.58
N LEU A 64 -7.04 13.40 -3.00
CA LEU A 64 -6.69 12.12 -2.43
C LEU A 64 -6.42 11.10 -3.54
N ASP A 65 -5.25 10.50 -3.53
CA ASP A 65 -4.89 9.32 -4.31
C ASP A 65 -4.90 8.08 -3.40
N MET A 66 -4.96 6.92 -4.02
CA MET A 66 -5.00 5.63 -3.32
C MET A 66 -4.05 4.64 -3.98
N ILE A 67 -3.19 4.02 -3.18
CA ILE A 67 -2.48 2.81 -3.59
C ILE A 67 -3.18 1.58 -3.02
N MET A 68 -3.51 0.63 -3.88
CA MET A 68 -3.85 -0.74 -3.50
C MET A 68 -2.63 -1.61 -3.74
N ILE A 69 -2.10 -2.23 -2.69
CA ILE A 69 -1.07 -3.25 -2.82
C ILE A 69 -1.68 -4.66 -2.79
N GLY A 70 -1.03 -5.58 -3.49
CA GLY A 70 -1.47 -6.93 -3.72
C GLY A 70 -0.36 -7.81 -4.28
N MET A 71 -0.74 -8.72 -5.18
CA MET A 71 0.16 -9.78 -5.65
C MET A 71 0.09 -9.87 -7.17
N ASN A 72 1.25 -9.81 -7.83
CA ASN A 72 1.37 -10.15 -9.25
C ASN A 72 1.73 -11.64 -9.43
N SER A 73 1.63 -12.21 -10.62
CA SER A 73 2.25 -13.53 -10.85
C SER A 73 2.88 -13.62 -12.24
N TRP A 74 4.21 -13.77 -12.25
CA TRP A 74 4.97 -14.05 -13.47
C TRP A 74 4.53 -15.34 -14.15
N THR A 75 4.02 -16.31 -13.38
CA THR A 75 3.48 -17.54 -13.95
C THR A 75 2.16 -17.27 -14.66
N ALA A 76 1.21 -16.58 -14.00
CA ALA A 76 -0.07 -16.25 -14.60
C ALA A 76 0.10 -15.38 -15.85
N GLU A 77 0.97 -14.37 -15.80
CA GLU A 77 1.30 -13.53 -16.94
C GLU A 77 1.83 -14.36 -18.13
N ARG A 78 2.73 -15.32 -17.87
CA ARG A 78 3.24 -16.22 -18.92
C ARG A 78 2.17 -17.15 -19.48
N VAL A 79 1.26 -17.65 -18.66
CA VAL A 79 0.13 -18.49 -19.12
C VAL A 79 -0.78 -17.69 -20.04
N LEU A 80 -1.07 -16.43 -19.69
CA LEU A 80 -1.83 -15.50 -20.53
C LEU A 80 -1.11 -15.18 -21.84
N TYR A 81 0.15 -14.77 -21.76
CA TYR A 81 0.96 -14.39 -22.92
C TYR A 81 1.12 -15.53 -23.93
N MET A 82 1.31 -16.76 -23.46
CA MET A 82 1.45 -17.95 -24.32
C MET A 82 0.10 -18.58 -24.73
N ASN A 83 -1.02 -18.04 -24.27
CA ASN A 83 -2.36 -18.57 -24.51
C ASN A 83 -2.51 -20.06 -24.10
N LEU A 84 -1.98 -20.43 -22.93
CA LEU A 84 -1.98 -21.82 -22.42
C LEU A 84 -3.26 -22.16 -21.64
N GLN A 85 -4.38 -21.52 -21.98
CA GLN A 85 -5.64 -21.65 -21.25
C GLN A 85 -6.31 -23.00 -21.58
N PRO A 86 -6.63 -23.85 -20.58
CA PRO A 86 -7.35 -25.09 -20.81
C PRO A 86 -8.75 -24.81 -21.37
N PRO A 87 -9.19 -25.48 -22.45
CA PRO A 87 -10.51 -25.27 -23.04
C PRO A 87 -11.67 -25.47 -22.05
N THR A 88 -11.48 -26.33 -21.05
CA THR A 88 -12.49 -26.67 -20.03
C THR A 88 -12.59 -25.68 -18.87
N HIS A 89 -11.67 -24.71 -18.74
CA HIS A 89 -11.56 -23.81 -17.58
C HIS A 89 -11.42 -22.33 -17.97
N ARG A 90 -11.92 -21.93 -19.15
CA ARG A 90 -11.77 -20.55 -19.66
C ARG A 90 -12.27 -19.46 -18.70
N HIS A 91 -13.31 -19.72 -17.92
CA HIS A 91 -13.85 -18.75 -16.97
C HIS A 91 -12.85 -18.29 -15.89
N TYR A 92 -11.82 -19.10 -15.56
CA TYR A 92 -10.74 -18.67 -14.67
C TYR A 92 -9.82 -17.62 -15.30
N PHE A 93 -9.88 -17.45 -16.62
CA PHE A 93 -9.04 -16.53 -17.39
C PHE A 93 -9.73 -15.22 -17.73
N ASP A 94 -11.05 -15.12 -17.52
CA ASP A 94 -11.84 -13.93 -17.90
C ASP A 94 -11.37 -12.64 -17.22
N ARG A 95 -10.73 -12.76 -16.04
CA ARG A 95 -10.20 -11.66 -15.22
C ARG A 95 -8.81 -11.94 -14.65
N LEU A 96 -8.09 -12.90 -15.24
CA LEU A 96 -6.82 -13.33 -14.66
C LEU A 96 -5.77 -12.22 -14.73
N ASP A 97 -5.74 -11.47 -15.82
CA ASP A 97 -4.89 -10.29 -15.99
C ASP A 97 -5.20 -9.23 -14.94
N ASP A 98 -6.48 -8.92 -14.73
CA ASP A 98 -6.93 -8.00 -13.71
C ASP A 98 -6.50 -8.47 -12.30
N LEU A 99 -6.74 -9.73 -11.96
CA LEU A 99 -6.41 -10.26 -10.63
C LEU A 99 -4.90 -10.30 -10.36
N THR A 100 -4.09 -10.60 -11.40
CA THR A 100 -2.63 -10.82 -11.30
C THR A 100 -1.78 -9.64 -11.75
N PHE A 101 -2.39 -8.49 -12.02
CA PHE A 101 -1.68 -7.25 -12.39
C PHE A 101 -0.69 -6.80 -11.32
N GLY A 102 -0.98 -7.09 -10.04
CA GLY A 102 -0.19 -6.66 -8.90
C GLY A 102 -0.78 -5.43 -8.22
N ASN A 103 0.10 -4.49 -7.88
CA ASN A 103 -0.29 -3.27 -7.18
C ASN A 103 -0.92 -2.28 -8.16
N ARG A 104 -1.73 -1.35 -7.63
CA ARG A 104 -2.35 -0.30 -8.43
C ARG A 104 -2.28 1.01 -7.68
N LEU A 105 -1.78 2.04 -8.36
CA LEU A 105 -1.83 3.41 -7.89
C LEU A 105 -2.92 4.14 -8.67
N TYR A 106 -3.94 4.61 -7.95
CA TYR A 106 -5.05 5.34 -8.51
C TYR A 106 -4.97 6.81 -8.09
N PHE A 107 -5.02 7.69 -9.07
CA PHE A 107 -4.98 9.13 -8.88
C PHE A 107 -6.41 9.70 -8.80
N GLY A 108 -6.65 10.57 -7.82
CA GLY A 108 -7.92 11.26 -7.63
C GLY A 108 -8.23 12.22 -8.77
N GLY A 109 -9.36 12.02 -9.45
CA GLY A 109 -9.93 12.92 -10.45
C GLY A 109 -11.11 13.73 -9.91
N ASP A 110 -11.82 14.46 -10.78
CA ASP A 110 -13.05 15.17 -10.38
C ASP A 110 -14.24 14.23 -10.13
N GLN A 111 -14.24 13.04 -10.75
CA GLN A 111 -15.37 12.11 -10.72
C GLN A 111 -14.97 10.67 -10.42
N LYS A 112 -13.69 10.33 -10.58
CA LYS A 112 -13.18 8.95 -10.54
C LYS A 112 -11.72 8.92 -10.12
N PHE A 113 -11.30 7.75 -9.67
CA PHE A 113 -9.92 7.34 -9.48
C PHE A 113 -9.41 6.65 -10.74
N GLU A 114 -8.23 7.06 -11.21
CA GLU A 114 -7.68 6.58 -12.49
C GLU A 114 -6.23 6.13 -12.35
N GLN A 115 -5.87 5.03 -13.02
CA GLN A 115 -4.46 4.64 -13.17
C GLN A 115 -3.81 5.48 -14.27
N ARG A 116 -2.60 5.96 -14.02
CA ARG A 116 -1.81 6.80 -14.95
C ARG A 116 -0.38 6.24 -15.06
N PRO A 117 0.39 6.61 -16.10
CA PRO A 117 1.74 6.06 -16.34
C PRO A 117 2.72 6.16 -15.17
N MET A 118 2.59 7.19 -14.31
CA MET A 118 3.37 7.29 -13.08
C MET A 118 3.19 6.06 -12.17
N GLY A 119 1.96 5.53 -12.09
CA GLY A 119 1.61 4.34 -11.32
C GLY A 119 2.08 3.01 -11.92
N ASP A 120 2.47 2.96 -13.20
CA ASP A 120 2.95 1.71 -13.83
C ASP A 120 4.19 1.15 -13.11
N ARG A 121 4.96 2.03 -12.47
CA ARG A 121 6.13 1.69 -11.66
C ARG A 121 5.78 0.92 -10.38
N VAL A 122 4.57 1.07 -9.84
CA VAL A 122 4.14 0.33 -8.65
C VAL A 122 3.65 -1.08 -9.00
N ALA A 123 3.14 -1.30 -10.22
CA ALA A 123 2.39 -2.51 -10.57
C ALA A 123 3.15 -3.80 -10.28
N ASN A 124 4.44 -3.83 -10.67
CA ASN A 124 5.30 -5.00 -10.58
C ASN A 124 6.37 -4.87 -9.47
N THR A 125 6.00 -4.35 -8.30
CA THR A 125 6.93 -4.28 -7.15
C THR A 125 7.00 -5.55 -6.33
N GLY A 126 6.32 -6.63 -6.73
CA GLY A 126 6.39 -7.96 -6.09
C GLY A 126 5.18 -8.28 -5.21
N TRP A 127 5.27 -9.39 -4.49
CA TRP A 127 4.22 -9.85 -3.58
C TRP A 127 4.15 -9.02 -2.31
N SER A 128 3.26 -8.03 -2.35
CA SER A 128 3.23 -6.92 -1.41
C SER A 128 2.30 -7.21 -0.24
N TRP A 129 2.80 -6.94 0.97
CA TRP A 129 2.03 -7.05 2.21
C TRP A 129 1.83 -5.69 2.84
N GLY A 130 2.89 -4.97 3.16
CA GLY A 130 2.82 -3.65 3.79
C GLY A 130 3.20 -2.52 2.84
N VAL A 131 2.63 -1.33 3.05
CA VAL A 131 2.96 -0.11 2.31
C VAL A 131 3.03 1.07 3.27
N THR A 132 3.87 2.05 2.97
CA THR A 132 3.85 3.34 3.65
C THR A 132 4.11 4.46 2.66
N SER A 133 3.33 5.54 2.77
CA SER A 133 3.44 6.75 1.98
C SER A 133 4.07 7.84 2.85
N PHE A 134 5.19 8.39 2.43
CA PHE A 134 6.00 9.27 3.26
C PHE A 134 6.96 10.09 2.41
N ASP A 135 7.54 11.15 2.97
CA ASP A 135 8.58 11.93 2.30
C ASP A 135 9.94 11.45 2.85
N ALA A 136 10.70 10.71 2.03
CA ALA A 136 11.91 10.02 2.47
C ALA A 136 13.14 10.93 2.45
N ASP A 137 13.18 11.92 1.56
CA ASP A 137 14.30 12.85 1.42
C ASP A 137 13.96 14.30 1.80
N ASN A 138 12.78 14.51 2.36
CA ASN A 138 12.23 15.79 2.78
C ASN A 138 12.12 16.80 1.63
N ASP A 139 11.89 16.35 0.39
CA ASP A 139 11.83 17.20 -0.81
C ASP A 139 10.43 17.73 -1.18
N ALA A 140 9.43 17.40 -0.36
CA ALA A 140 8.00 17.72 -0.49
C ALA A 140 7.20 16.78 -1.42
N ASP A 141 7.84 15.85 -2.11
CA ASP A 141 7.15 14.85 -2.92
C ASP A 141 6.82 13.60 -2.07
N THR A 142 5.67 12.96 -2.34
CA THR A 142 5.27 11.76 -1.57
C THR A 142 5.90 10.49 -2.17
N ASP A 143 6.78 9.84 -1.43
CA ASP A 143 7.42 8.56 -1.74
C ASP A 143 6.65 7.34 -1.21
N LEU A 144 7.11 6.16 -1.63
CA LEU A 144 6.49 4.88 -1.29
C LEU A 144 7.53 3.85 -0.86
N PHE A 145 7.29 3.19 0.28
CA PHE A 145 7.97 1.94 0.60
C PHE A 145 6.98 0.77 0.64
N ILE A 146 7.36 -0.35 0.05
CA ILE A 146 6.56 -1.57 -0.08
C ILE A 146 7.34 -2.75 0.50
N ALA A 147 6.74 -3.40 1.50
CA ALA A 147 7.24 -4.61 2.13
C ALA A 147 6.75 -5.86 1.40
N ASN A 148 7.68 -6.68 0.91
CA ASN A 148 7.43 -7.79 0.00
C ASN A 148 7.86 -9.16 0.54
N GLY A 149 7.40 -10.20 -0.16
CA GLY A 149 7.80 -11.59 0.04
C GLY A 149 6.69 -12.42 0.68
N HIS A 150 6.57 -13.69 0.33
CA HIS A 150 5.56 -14.57 0.93
C HIS A 150 6.18 -15.75 1.67
N LYS A 151 6.82 -16.67 0.94
CA LYS A 151 7.45 -17.86 1.52
C LYS A 151 8.72 -18.21 0.77
N SER A 152 9.82 -17.67 1.25
CA SER A 152 11.18 -17.99 0.86
C SER A 152 11.67 -19.23 1.63
N ARG A 153 12.31 -20.17 0.94
CA ARG A 153 12.85 -21.43 1.52
C ARG A 153 14.29 -21.66 1.09
N GLU A 154 14.74 -22.92 1.05
CA GLU A 154 16.12 -23.27 0.68
C GLU A 154 16.35 -23.30 -0.84
N SER A 155 15.29 -23.25 -1.65
CA SER A 155 15.41 -23.24 -3.10
C SER A 155 14.48 -22.24 -3.78
N VAL A 156 14.90 -21.82 -4.98
CA VAL A 156 14.13 -21.00 -5.92
C VAL A 156 13.05 -21.77 -6.68
N LYS A 157 12.84 -23.06 -6.37
CA LYS A 157 11.71 -23.79 -6.97
C LYS A 157 10.41 -23.25 -6.39
N ASP A 158 9.54 -22.78 -7.26
CA ASP A 158 8.33 -22.06 -6.86
C ASP A 158 7.06 -22.91 -7.06
N TYR A 159 6.21 -22.92 -6.04
CA TYR A 159 4.87 -23.51 -6.08
C TYR A 159 3.93 -22.78 -7.04
N ASP A 160 4.17 -21.49 -7.32
CA ASP A 160 3.35 -20.64 -8.18
C ASP A 160 3.06 -21.31 -9.54
N ARG A 161 4.06 -22.00 -10.12
CA ARG A 161 3.87 -22.80 -11.33
C ARG A 161 2.80 -23.90 -11.18
N GLN A 162 2.84 -24.67 -10.10
CA GLN A 162 1.86 -25.73 -9.89
C GLN A 162 0.47 -25.14 -9.65
N PHE A 163 0.40 -24.05 -8.88
CA PHE A 163 -0.86 -23.39 -8.57
C PHE A 163 -1.60 -22.92 -9.84
N TRP A 164 -0.95 -22.12 -10.69
CA TRP A 164 -1.59 -21.56 -11.89
C TRP A 164 -1.82 -22.57 -13.02
N CYS A 165 -0.97 -23.59 -13.13
CA CYS A 165 -1.10 -24.60 -14.18
C CYS A 165 -1.97 -25.80 -13.79
N HIS A 166 -2.38 -25.93 -12.52
CA HIS A 166 -3.13 -27.08 -12.05
C HIS A 166 -4.10 -26.74 -10.90
N ASP A 167 -3.61 -26.22 -9.77
CA ASP A 167 -4.41 -26.22 -8.52
C ASP A 167 -5.58 -25.23 -8.52
N ILE A 168 -5.43 -24.11 -9.23
CA ILE A 168 -6.47 -23.07 -9.33
C ILE A 168 -7.82 -23.61 -9.86
N TYR A 169 -7.79 -24.66 -10.68
CA TYR A 169 -8.99 -25.24 -11.31
C TYR A 169 -9.78 -26.19 -10.40
N HIS A 170 -9.26 -26.52 -9.23
CA HIS A 170 -9.81 -27.57 -8.38
C HIS A 170 -10.58 -27.05 -7.16
N ALA A 171 -10.50 -25.75 -6.85
CA ALA A 171 -11.22 -25.13 -5.76
C ALA A 171 -11.97 -23.86 -6.21
N ASN A 172 -12.95 -23.48 -5.40
CA ASN A 172 -13.74 -22.27 -5.57
C ASN A 172 -14.13 -21.71 -4.18
N SER A 173 -15.01 -20.71 -4.15
CA SER A 173 -15.45 -20.04 -2.91
C SER A 173 -16.29 -20.93 -1.98
N GLN A 174 -16.64 -22.15 -2.37
CA GLN A 174 -17.37 -23.09 -1.52
C GLN A 174 -16.42 -23.95 -0.72
N ALA A 175 -16.67 -24.06 0.59
CA ALA A 175 -15.89 -24.90 1.48
C ALA A 175 -15.89 -26.35 0.99
N ASN A 176 -14.70 -26.92 0.79
CA ASN A 176 -14.53 -28.30 0.34
C ASN A 176 -13.46 -28.98 1.20
N PRO A 177 -13.85 -29.88 2.13
CA PRO A 177 -12.90 -30.56 3.01
C PRO A 177 -11.83 -31.38 2.28
N ALA A 178 -12.16 -31.96 1.12
CA ALA A 178 -11.18 -32.71 0.32
C ALA A 178 -10.12 -31.78 -0.26
N MET A 179 -10.52 -30.60 -0.74
CA MET A 179 -9.58 -29.58 -1.22
C MET A 179 -8.73 -28.99 -0.09
N GLU A 180 -9.30 -28.80 1.09
CA GLU A 180 -8.54 -28.36 2.26
C GLU A 180 -7.44 -29.37 2.61
N VAL A 181 -7.76 -30.66 2.65
CA VAL A 181 -6.78 -31.74 2.86
C VAL A 181 -5.72 -31.74 1.75
N TYR A 182 -6.15 -31.58 0.49
CA TYR A 182 -5.24 -31.48 -0.66
C TYR A 182 -4.23 -30.35 -0.46
N PHE A 183 -4.69 -29.10 -0.29
CA PHE A 183 -3.80 -27.94 -0.14
C PHE A 183 -2.90 -28.03 1.08
N ARG A 184 -3.41 -28.58 2.19
CA ARG A 184 -2.58 -28.86 3.38
C ARG A 184 -1.47 -29.86 3.07
N SER A 185 -1.81 -30.97 2.42
CA SER A 185 -0.82 -32.00 2.05
C SER A 185 0.20 -31.51 1.02
N THR A 186 -0.24 -30.75 0.01
CA THR A 186 0.59 -30.12 -1.00
C THR A 186 1.56 -29.14 -0.36
N SER A 187 1.05 -28.26 0.52
CA SER A 187 1.86 -27.34 1.32
C SER A 187 2.92 -28.09 2.13
N SER A 188 2.51 -29.11 2.90
CA SER A 188 3.45 -29.90 3.71
C SER A 188 4.53 -30.58 2.87
N ARG A 189 4.17 -31.16 1.72
CA ARG A 189 5.11 -31.84 0.82
C ARG A 189 6.09 -30.87 0.17
N LEU A 190 5.59 -29.77 -0.40
CA LEU A 190 6.42 -28.80 -1.12
C LEU A 190 7.34 -28.04 -0.17
N TYR A 191 6.80 -27.58 0.95
CA TYR A 191 7.60 -26.89 1.95
C TYR A 191 8.60 -27.83 2.62
N GLY A 192 8.21 -29.09 2.88
CA GLY A 192 9.14 -30.13 3.35
C GLY A 192 10.25 -30.47 2.35
N ALA A 193 10.04 -30.17 1.06
CA ALA A 193 11.05 -30.32 0.01
C ALA A 193 11.85 -29.02 -0.26
N GLY A 194 11.66 -27.96 0.54
CA GLY A 194 12.38 -26.70 0.41
C GLY A 194 11.91 -25.78 -0.72
N TYR A 195 10.68 -25.96 -1.24
CA TYR A 195 10.13 -25.11 -2.29
C TYR A 195 9.63 -23.79 -1.70
N SER A 196 9.88 -22.72 -2.43
CA SER A 196 9.36 -21.39 -2.15
C SER A 196 7.95 -21.21 -2.75
N TYR A 197 7.25 -20.16 -2.33
CA TYR A 197 6.03 -19.70 -2.99
C TYR A 197 6.05 -18.18 -3.03
N GLY A 198 6.31 -17.60 -4.21
CA GLY A 198 6.62 -16.18 -4.37
C GLY A 198 7.72 -15.75 -3.40
N GLY A 199 8.82 -16.51 -3.42
CA GLY A 199 9.97 -16.32 -2.54
C GLY A 199 11.01 -15.38 -3.12
N TYR A 200 11.86 -14.84 -2.25
CA TYR A 200 12.97 -13.92 -2.55
C TYR A 200 12.55 -12.61 -3.23
N GLU A 201 11.30 -12.20 -3.04
CA GLU A 201 10.84 -10.89 -3.46
C GLU A 201 11.51 -9.80 -2.60
N LYS A 202 11.88 -8.69 -3.24
CA LYS A 202 12.62 -7.60 -2.61
C LYS A 202 11.68 -6.52 -2.14
N ASN A 203 11.90 -6.00 -0.94
CA ASN A 203 11.30 -4.72 -0.54
C ASN A 203 11.65 -3.61 -1.54
N LYS A 204 10.73 -2.67 -1.76
CA LYS A 204 10.87 -1.58 -2.73
C LYS A 204 10.73 -0.23 -2.05
N LEU A 205 11.52 0.73 -2.49
CA LEU A 205 11.48 2.14 -2.11
C LEU A 205 11.44 2.90 -3.41
N LEU A 206 10.32 3.56 -3.66
CA LEU A 206 10.06 4.34 -4.86
C LEU A 206 10.09 5.81 -4.48
N LEU A 207 11.11 6.52 -4.95
CA LEU A 207 11.19 7.97 -4.79
C LEU A 207 10.39 8.66 -5.87
N ASN A 208 9.52 9.56 -5.45
CA ASN A 208 8.78 10.44 -6.31
C ASN A 208 9.71 11.54 -6.84
N ARG A 209 9.68 11.76 -8.14
CA ARG A 209 10.51 12.76 -8.82
C ARG A 209 9.58 13.79 -9.42
N LYS A 210 9.45 14.91 -8.73
CA LYS A 210 8.66 16.08 -9.16
C LYS A 210 7.19 15.76 -9.38
N ASN A 211 6.64 14.79 -8.65
CA ASN A 211 5.24 14.40 -8.76
C ASN A 211 4.85 13.82 -10.15
N GLU A 212 5.84 13.31 -10.89
CA GLU A 212 5.65 12.82 -12.28
C GLU A 212 6.11 11.37 -12.49
N ASN A 213 7.07 10.88 -11.71
CA ASN A 213 7.65 9.55 -11.88
C ASN A 213 8.12 8.96 -10.55
N LEU A 214 8.18 7.63 -10.48
CA LEU A 214 8.60 6.87 -9.32
C LEU A 214 9.88 6.06 -9.64
N ASP A 215 11.00 6.43 -9.01
CA ASP A 215 12.30 5.79 -9.19
C ASP A 215 12.58 4.78 -8.08
N GLU A 216 12.93 3.54 -8.45
CA GLU A 216 13.22 2.49 -7.46
C GLU A 216 14.66 2.56 -6.97
N VAL A 217 14.84 2.84 -5.68
CA VAL A 217 16.15 3.09 -5.06
C VAL A 217 16.47 2.21 -3.86
N ALA A 218 15.64 1.20 -3.54
CA ALA A 218 15.80 0.43 -2.30
C ALA A 218 17.17 -0.25 -2.20
N PHE A 219 17.73 -0.69 -3.33
CA PHE A 219 19.07 -1.26 -3.34
C PHE A 219 20.14 -0.24 -2.93
N LEU A 220 20.06 0.99 -3.44
CA LEU A 220 20.99 2.07 -3.11
C LEU A 220 20.87 2.50 -1.65
N MET A 221 19.65 2.45 -1.11
CA MET A 221 19.34 2.79 0.27
C MET A 221 19.53 1.62 1.25
N ASN A 222 20.09 0.50 0.78
CA ASN A 222 20.33 -0.72 1.57
C ASN A 222 19.06 -1.21 2.31
N ILE A 223 17.91 -1.14 1.62
CA ILE A 223 16.62 -1.60 2.16
C ILE A 223 15.90 -2.61 1.25
N SER A 224 16.51 -2.96 0.12
CA SER A 224 16.04 -4.00 -0.81
C SER A 224 16.30 -5.43 -0.30
N HIS A 225 15.94 -5.71 0.95
CA HIS A 225 16.13 -7.03 1.56
C HIS A 225 15.25 -8.08 0.88
N GLU A 226 15.80 -9.28 0.66
CA GLU A 226 15.10 -10.48 0.16
C GLU A 226 14.49 -11.31 1.31
N ILE A 227 14.17 -10.65 2.44
CA ILE A 227 13.53 -11.28 3.60
C ILE A 227 12.02 -11.10 3.48
N ASP A 228 11.26 -12.16 3.76
CA ASP A 228 9.79 -12.12 3.67
C ASP A 228 9.22 -11.14 4.71
N SER A 229 8.94 -9.92 4.25
CA SER A 229 8.50 -8.79 5.06
C SER A 229 6.97 -8.71 5.11
N ARG A 230 6.42 -8.09 6.16
CA ARG A 230 4.96 -7.95 6.35
C ARG A 230 4.58 -6.53 6.71
N ASN A 231 4.42 -6.27 8.01
CA ASN A 231 3.95 -5.00 8.54
C ASN A 231 4.99 -3.93 8.24
N VAL A 232 4.57 -2.73 7.84
CA VAL A 232 5.46 -1.56 7.79
C VAL A 232 4.74 -0.32 8.32
N VAL A 233 5.49 0.55 8.98
CA VAL A 233 5.14 1.94 9.30
C VAL A 233 6.36 2.83 9.07
N SER A 234 6.15 4.08 8.68
CA SER A 234 7.17 5.13 8.72
C SER A 234 6.95 6.05 9.92
N GLY A 235 8.03 6.69 10.39
CA GLY A 235 7.99 7.66 11.47
C GLY A 235 9.37 8.22 11.80
N ASP A 236 9.43 9.44 12.34
CA ASP A 236 10.67 10.04 12.83
C ASP A 236 10.95 9.50 14.25
N ILE A 237 11.68 8.39 14.34
CA ILE A 237 11.79 7.62 15.60
C ILE A 237 12.83 8.23 16.53
N ASP A 238 13.89 8.81 15.97
CA ASP A 238 14.97 9.44 16.73
C ASP A 238 14.83 10.97 16.85
N GLY A 239 13.81 11.56 16.21
CA GLY A 239 13.51 12.99 16.31
C GLY A 239 14.42 13.88 15.46
N ASP A 240 15.09 13.31 14.46
CA ASP A 240 16.00 14.03 13.58
C ASP A 240 15.32 14.60 12.32
N GLY A 241 14.05 14.24 12.10
CA GLY A 241 13.20 14.76 11.04
C GLY A 241 13.24 14.01 9.74
N ARG A 242 14.08 12.98 9.62
CA ARG A 242 14.04 12.04 8.51
C ARG A 242 13.16 10.88 8.93
N LEU A 243 12.13 10.59 8.16
CA LEU A 243 11.25 9.47 8.47
C LEU A 243 12.00 8.16 8.27
N ASP A 244 12.06 7.37 9.35
CA ASP A 244 12.59 6.02 9.40
C ASP A 244 11.51 5.01 9.00
N LEU A 245 11.93 3.75 8.79
CA LEU A 245 11.04 2.63 8.53
C LEU A 245 11.14 1.59 9.65
N ILE A 246 10.00 1.10 10.12
CA ILE A 246 9.91 -0.12 10.94
C ILE A 246 9.10 -1.13 10.17
N PHE A 247 9.64 -2.33 9.96
CA PHE A 247 8.89 -3.44 9.39
C PHE A 247 9.20 -4.77 10.03
N THR A 248 8.26 -5.69 9.93
CA THR A 248 8.43 -7.05 10.42
C THR A 248 8.81 -7.99 9.27
N HIS A 249 9.50 -9.08 9.62
CA HIS A 249 9.80 -10.16 8.68
C HIS A 249 9.64 -11.52 9.35
N PHE A 250 9.40 -12.57 8.57
CA PHE A 250 9.43 -13.95 9.06
C PHE A 250 10.84 -14.52 8.96
N SER A 251 11.25 -15.29 9.96
CA SER A 251 12.44 -16.14 9.85
C SER A 251 12.21 -17.29 8.87
N VAL A 252 13.26 -17.63 8.13
CA VAL A 252 13.28 -18.77 7.21
C VAL A 252 13.57 -20.04 8.02
N TRP A 253 12.92 -21.15 7.66
CA TRP A 253 13.19 -22.46 8.22
C TRP A 253 14.68 -22.82 8.13
N PRO A 254 15.27 -23.50 9.13
CA PRO A 254 14.65 -24.24 10.24
C PRO A 254 14.30 -23.42 11.49
N GLU A 255 14.49 -22.10 11.49
CA GLU A 255 14.12 -21.29 12.66
C GLU A 255 12.59 -21.26 12.82
N PRO A 256 12.02 -21.76 13.94
CA PRO A 256 10.58 -21.81 14.12
C PRO A 256 10.01 -20.40 14.29
N GLY A 257 9.31 -19.90 13.28
CA GLY A 257 8.17 -18.96 13.43
C GLY A 257 8.45 -17.68 14.20
N THR A 258 9.69 -17.20 14.26
CA THR A 258 10.01 -15.92 14.88
C THR A 258 9.70 -14.81 13.87
N GLN A 259 8.88 -13.87 14.28
CA GLN A 259 8.73 -12.61 13.58
C GLN A 259 9.81 -11.67 14.11
N GLY A 260 10.72 -11.25 13.23
CA GLY A 260 11.71 -10.24 13.55
C GLY A 260 11.17 -8.84 13.28
N LEU A 261 11.67 -7.85 14.02
CA LEU A 261 11.45 -6.43 13.77
C LEU A 261 12.74 -5.84 13.21
N LEU A 262 12.66 -5.13 12.09
CA LEU A 262 13.78 -4.40 11.50
C LEU A 262 13.42 -2.91 11.51
N MET A 263 14.31 -2.10 12.07
CA MET A 263 14.26 -0.65 12.01
C MET A 263 15.34 -0.17 11.06
N ALA A 264 14.95 0.47 9.97
CA ALA A 264 15.85 1.08 9.01
C ALA A 264 15.87 2.57 9.26
N ARG A 265 16.99 3.02 9.83
CA ARG A 265 17.23 4.43 10.09
C ARG A 265 17.51 5.17 8.79
N ASN A 266 16.82 6.27 8.56
CA ASN A 266 16.99 7.09 7.39
C ASN A 266 18.19 8.02 7.55
N LEU A 267 19.22 7.77 6.74
CA LEU A 267 20.46 8.55 6.71
C LEU A 267 20.58 9.38 5.43
N TRP A 268 19.45 9.76 4.82
CA TRP A 268 19.43 10.53 3.60
C TRP A 268 20.35 11.76 3.71
N PRO A 269 21.30 11.95 2.78
CA PRO A 269 22.23 13.06 2.85
C PRO A 269 21.54 14.36 2.46
N GLY A 270 21.70 15.40 3.27
CA GLY A 270 21.20 16.73 2.93
C GLY A 270 20.89 17.57 4.16
N ASP A 271 20.50 18.81 3.89
CA ASP A 271 20.01 19.80 4.86
C ASP A 271 18.56 20.21 4.57
N ASN A 272 17.82 19.35 3.83
CA ASN A 272 16.40 19.54 3.60
C ASN A 272 15.66 19.67 4.94
N LYS A 273 14.88 20.73 5.04
CA LYS A 273 14.14 21.12 6.23
C LYS A 273 12.83 20.33 6.27
N TRP A 274 12.21 20.27 7.43
CA TRP A 274 10.99 19.53 7.64
C TRP A 274 10.15 20.18 8.74
N ILE A 275 8.89 19.80 8.84
CA ILE A 275 8.03 20.13 9.96
C ILE A 275 7.07 18.97 10.25
N GLY A 276 6.96 18.61 11.52
CA GLY A 276 5.99 17.63 12.02
C GLY A 276 4.83 18.32 12.72
N VAL A 277 3.60 18.07 12.27
CA VAL A 277 2.38 18.54 12.91
C VAL A 277 1.81 17.41 13.76
N HIS A 278 2.03 17.50 15.07
CA HIS A 278 1.55 16.52 16.05
C HIS A 278 0.10 16.82 16.42
N LEU A 279 -0.81 15.92 16.05
CA LEU A 279 -2.24 16.11 16.29
C LEU A 279 -2.67 15.42 17.59
N SER A 280 -3.54 16.09 18.34
CA SER A 280 -4.06 15.59 19.62
C SER A 280 -5.57 15.57 19.63
N ARG A 281 -6.14 14.51 20.20
CA ARG A 281 -7.59 14.38 20.40
C ARG A 281 -8.05 15.42 21.42
N SER A 282 -9.29 15.86 21.27
CA SER A 282 -9.97 16.73 22.23
C SER A 282 -11.35 16.17 22.58
N LYS A 283 -12.05 16.80 23.53
CA LYS A 283 -13.44 16.42 23.84
C LYS A 283 -14.39 16.70 22.66
N SER A 284 -14.13 17.75 21.88
CA SER A 284 -14.91 18.10 20.68
C SER A 284 -14.49 17.33 19.44
N CYS A 285 -13.29 16.74 19.43
CA CYS A 285 -12.75 15.93 18.34
C CYS A 285 -12.08 14.66 18.92
N PRO A 286 -12.88 13.64 19.29
CA PRO A 286 -12.37 12.43 19.96
C PRO A 286 -11.65 11.46 19.00
N SER A 287 -11.87 11.59 17.69
CA SER A 287 -11.18 10.84 16.64
C SER A 287 -10.44 11.79 15.72
N LEU A 288 -9.20 11.42 15.35
CA LEU A 288 -8.38 12.16 14.38
C LEU A 288 -8.50 11.58 12.96
N ASN A 289 -9.22 10.47 12.81
CA ASN A 289 -9.37 9.83 11.52
C ASN A 289 -10.20 10.73 10.60
N GLY A 290 -9.68 11.04 9.40
CA GLY A 290 -10.24 12.05 8.51
C GLY A 290 -9.64 13.44 8.66
N THR A 291 -8.75 13.68 9.62
CA THR A 291 -8.05 14.97 9.69
C THR A 291 -7.21 15.15 8.42
N ARG A 292 -7.35 16.32 7.78
CA ARG A 292 -6.51 16.73 6.65
C ARG A 292 -5.64 17.90 7.08
N VAL A 293 -4.36 17.86 6.76
CA VAL A 293 -3.42 18.95 7.05
C VAL A 293 -2.87 19.45 5.73
N ARG A 294 -3.11 20.73 5.45
CA ARG A 294 -2.49 21.46 4.35
C ARG A 294 -1.33 22.27 4.91
N LEU A 295 -0.18 22.16 4.27
CA LEU A 295 0.95 23.03 4.51
C LEU A 295 1.32 23.76 3.23
N ARG A 296 1.51 25.08 3.32
CA ARG A 296 1.99 25.89 2.22
C ARG A 296 3.42 26.38 2.48
N ALA A 297 4.33 26.11 1.55
CA ALA A 297 5.70 26.63 1.56
C ALA A 297 6.25 26.76 0.13
N ASN A 298 7.08 27.77 -0.12
CA ASN A 298 7.61 28.08 -1.46
C ASN A 298 6.51 28.18 -2.54
N GLY A 299 5.33 28.70 -2.17
CA GLY A 299 4.17 28.81 -3.06
C GLY A 299 3.48 27.49 -3.44
N ARG A 300 3.86 26.35 -2.84
CA ARG A 300 3.26 25.03 -3.08
C ARG A 300 2.47 24.57 -1.86
N ASP A 301 1.35 23.91 -2.12
CA ASP A 301 0.57 23.24 -1.08
C ASP A 301 0.96 21.76 -1.04
N GLN A 302 1.14 21.22 0.16
CA GLN A 302 1.27 19.80 0.44
C GLN A 302 0.09 19.36 1.31
N TRP A 303 -0.42 18.16 1.06
CA TRP A 303 -1.52 17.59 1.84
C TRP A 303 -1.09 16.30 2.54
N ARG A 304 -1.53 16.14 3.79
CA ARG A 304 -1.40 14.91 4.56
C ARG A 304 -2.74 14.54 5.18
N TYR A 305 -3.06 13.26 5.13
CA TYR A 305 -4.33 12.70 5.57
C TYR A 305 -4.08 11.78 6.76
N ILE A 306 -4.79 11.98 7.86
CA ILE A 306 -4.73 11.08 9.00
C ILE A 306 -5.77 9.99 8.80
N VAL A 307 -5.27 8.82 8.40
CA VAL A 307 -6.06 7.62 8.17
C VAL A 307 -5.54 6.52 9.09
N ASN A 308 -6.44 5.68 9.58
CA ASN A 308 -6.12 4.43 10.27
C ASN A 308 -6.62 3.24 9.46
N GLY A 309 -6.01 2.07 9.69
CA GLY A 309 -6.40 0.84 9.01
C GLY A 309 -5.84 0.70 7.60
N ASP A 310 -4.90 1.56 7.24
CA ASP A 310 -4.03 1.44 6.08
C ASP A 310 -2.75 0.66 6.43
N SER A 311 -2.07 0.18 5.40
CA SER A 311 -1.01 -0.83 5.48
C SER A 311 -1.46 -2.15 6.13
N TYR A 312 -0.62 -3.19 6.08
CA TYR A 312 -1.00 -4.51 6.56
C TYR A 312 -0.79 -4.65 8.05
N ARG A 313 -1.90 -4.72 8.81
CA ARG A 313 -1.92 -4.91 10.27
C ARG A 313 -0.96 -3.92 10.97
N SER A 314 -0.96 -2.69 10.48
CA SER A 314 -0.12 -1.58 10.93
C SER A 314 -1.01 -0.39 11.27
N GLN A 315 -0.45 0.59 11.97
CA GLN A 315 -1.07 1.88 12.18
C GLN A 315 0.04 2.92 12.39
N HIS A 316 0.06 3.96 11.56
CA HIS A 316 1.00 5.08 11.69
C HIS A 316 0.63 5.99 12.85
N ALA A 317 1.60 6.76 13.33
CA ALA A 317 1.32 7.80 14.32
C ALA A 317 0.46 8.92 13.71
N PRO A 318 -0.41 9.60 14.49
CA PRO A 318 -1.21 10.71 14.01
C PRO A 318 -0.38 12.01 13.90
N ILE A 319 0.70 11.94 13.11
CA ILE A 319 1.64 13.02 12.85
C ILE A 319 1.64 13.27 11.35
N ALA A 320 1.29 14.49 10.93
CA ALA A 320 1.48 14.91 9.55
C ALA A 320 2.90 15.48 9.40
N HIS A 321 3.76 14.73 8.71
CA HIS A 321 5.12 15.17 8.41
C HIS A 321 5.19 15.76 6.99
N PHE A 322 5.91 16.87 6.87
CA PHE A 322 6.15 17.59 5.62
C PHE A 322 7.64 17.85 5.44
N GLY A 323 8.22 17.39 4.34
CA GLY A 323 9.47 17.92 3.85
C GLY A 323 9.28 19.32 3.29
N LEU A 324 10.25 20.18 3.50
CA LEU A 324 10.23 21.58 3.06
C LEU A 324 11.30 21.83 1.99
N GLY A 325 12.10 20.82 1.65
CA GLY A 325 13.30 20.97 0.86
C GLY A 325 14.15 22.10 1.42
N GLN A 326 14.38 23.13 0.60
CA GLN A 326 15.16 24.30 0.97
C GLN A 326 14.31 25.52 1.38
N ALA A 327 12.99 25.38 1.56
CA ALA A 327 12.10 26.50 1.90
C ALA A 327 12.59 27.28 3.14
N ASP A 328 12.58 28.61 3.06
CA ASP A 328 13.04 29.46 4.16
C ASP A 328 12.00 29.67 5.25
N ALA A 329 10.72 29.50 4.91
CA ALA A 329 9.62 29.63 5.83
C ALA A 329 8.42 28.78 5.38
N VAL A 330 7.59 28.42 6.34
CA VAL A 330 6.22 27.97 6.10
C VAL A 330 5.36 29.22 5.95
N GLU A 331 4.45 29.24 4.97
CA GLU A 331 3.53 30.35 4.71
C GLU A 331 2.23 30.18 5.51
N GLU A 332 1.70 28.96 5.54
CA GLU A 332 0.44 28.64 6.22
C GLU A 332 0.41 27.14 6.58
N VAL A 333 -0.14 26.82 7.76
CA VAL A 333 -0.61 25.47 8.08
C VAL A 333 -2.10 25.53 8.37
N GLU A 334 -2.88 24.70 7.70
CA GLU A 334 -4.32 24.57 7.91
C GLU A 334 -4.67 23.12 8.25
N VAL A 335 -5.30 22.92 9.41
CA VAL A 335 -5.79 21.63 9.88
C VAL A 335 -7.31 21.62 9.74
N GLN A 336 -7.83 20.73 8.90
CA GLN A 336 -9.25 20.46 8.76
C GLN A 336 -9.61 19.24 9.61
N TRP A 337 -10.43 19.46 10.63
CA TRP A 337 -10.76 18.43 11.62
C TRP A 337 -12.03 17.64 11.20
N PRO A 338 -12.15 16.36 11.60
CA PRO A 338 -13.32 15.52 11.30
C PRO A 338 -14.65 16.05 11.86
N ASN A 339 -14.62 16.99 12.80
CA ASN A 339 -15.81 17.63 13.34
C ASN A 339 -16.27 18.85 12.52
N GLY A 340 -15.61 19.14 11.39
CA GLY A 340 -15.90 20.27 10.50
C GLY A 340 -15.25 21.59 10.91
N GLU A 341 -14.51 21.64 12.02
CA GLU A 341 -13.71 22.81 12.41
C GLU A 341 -12.43 22.90 11.57
N SER A 342 -11.92 24.12 11.38
CA SER A 342 -10.60 24.36 10.77
C SER A 342 -9.73 25.16 11.73
N THR A 343 -8.46 24.81 11.83
CA THR A 343 -7.44 25.54 12.59
C THR A 343 -6.37 26.03 11.64
N LYS A 344 -6.20 27.34 11.56
CA LYS A 344 -5.12 27.97 10.78
C LYS A 344 -4.03 28.44 11.72
N LEU A 345 -2.80 28.06 11.42
CA LEU A 345 -1.59 28.55 12.06
C LEU A 345 -0.86 29.37 10.99
N ALA A 346 -0.85 30.69 11.15
CA ALA A 346 0.07 31.55 10.41
C ALA A 346 1.46 31.38 11.04
N ALA A 347 2.44 31.04 10.22
CA ALA A 347 3.83 30.93 10.65
C ALA A 347 4.51 32.31 10.70
#